data_AF-A0A534W866-F1
#
_entry.id   AF-A0A534W866-F1
#
_cell.length_a   1.000
_cell.length_b   1.000
_cell.length_c   1.000
_cell.angle_alpha   90.00
_cell.angle_beta   90.00
_cell.angle_gamma   90.00
#
_symmetry.space_group_name_H-M   'P 1'
#
loop_
_entity.id
_entity.type
_entity.pdbx_description
1 polymer ?
#
loop_
_entity_poly.entity_id
_entity_poly.type
_entity_poly.pdbx_seq_one_letter_code
_entity_poly.pdbx_strand_id
1 'polypeptide(L)' 'EGRVDAIAFASGSAARGFAALAGPASAERTAVACMGRQCAEEAGKAGLRVDAVADGSLPELCDAVALALHPRKG' A
#
# COMPACT_ATOMS: atom_id res chain seq x y z
N GLU A 1 -15.96 -11.49 -9.88
CA GLU A 1 -14.72 -12.19 -9.46
C GLU A 1 -13.53 -11.31 -9.83
N GLY A 2 -12.44 -11.30 -9.05
CA GLY A 2 -11.25 -10.46 -9.33
C GLY A 2 -10.98 -9.32 -8.34
N ARG A 3 -11.31 -9.48 -7.05
CA ARG A 3 -10.94 -8.50 -6.02
C ARG A 3 -9.46 -8.68 -5.68
N VAL A 4 -8.73 -7.57 -5.62
CA VAL A 4 -7.37 -7.52 -5.09
C VAL A 4 -7.46 -7.31 -3.58
N ASP A 5 -6.85 -8.21 -2.79
CA ASP A 5 -6.90 -8.12 -1.32
C ASP A 5 -5.84 -7.15 -0.78
N ALA A 6 -4.68 -7.07 -1.44
CA ALA A 6 -3.61 -6.13 -1.08
C ALA A 6 -2.84 -5.58 -2.30
N ILE A 7 -2.33 -4.36 -2.15
CA ILE A 7 -1.37 -3.73 -3.06
C ILE A 7 -0.12 -3.38 -2.26
N ALA A 8 1.04 -3.77 -2.78
CA ALA A 8 2.33 -3.45 -2.21
C ALA A 8 3.09 -2.51 -3.14
N PHE A 9 3.52 -1.36 -2.63
CA PHE A 9 4.33 -0.40 -3.38
C PHE A 9 5.78 -0.44 -2.91
N ALA A 10 6.68 -0.82 -3.81
CA ALA A 10 8.12 -0.76 -3.59
C ALA A 10 8.68 0.67 -3.66
N SER A 11 7.94 1.61 -4.26
CA SER A 11 8.38 2.99 -4.45
C SER A 11 7.22 3.98 -4.53
N GLY A 12 7.50 5.25 -4.20
CA GLY A 12 6.51 6.32 -4.32
C GLY A 12 6.07 6.60 -5.77
N SER A 13 6.94 6.39 -6.76
CA SER A 13 6.57 6.55 -8.18
C SER A 13 5.54 5.51 -8.62
N ALA A 14 5.64 4.27 -8.13
CA ALA A 14 4.64 3.24 -8.39
C ALA A 14 3.28 3.61 -7.78
N ALA A 15 3.28 4.12 -6.54
CA ALA A 15 2.05 4.57 -5.87
C ALA A 15 1.36 5.72 -6.62
N ARG A 16 2.13 6.75 -7.01
CA ARG A 16 1.60 7.89 -7.79
C ARG A 16 1.08 7.44 -9.16
N GLY A 17 1.81 6.58 -9.85
CA GLY A 17 1.40 6.03 -11.16
C GLY A 17 0.10 5.24 -11.06
N PHE A 18 -0.02 4.39 -10.04
CA PHE A 18 -1.25 3.66 -9.76
C PHE A 18 -2.43 4.62 -9.52
N ALA A 19 -2.28 5.60 -8.62
CA ALA A 19 -3.35 6.55 -8.32
C ALA A 19 -3.76 7.38 -9.55
N ALA A 20 -2.82 7.74 -10.43
CA ALA A 20 -3.11 8.47 -11.65
C ALA A 20 -3.88 7.63 -12.69
N LEU A 21 -3.60 6.33 -12.77
CA LEU A 21 -4.19 5.44 -13.78
C LEU A 21 -5.51 4.82 -13.31
N ALA A 22 -5.54 4.29 -12.09
CA ALA A 22 -6.67 3.57 -11.53
C ALA A 22 -7.57 4.45 -10.64
N GLY A 23 -7.08 5.60 -10.21
CA GLY A 23 -7.73 6.42 -9.18
C GLY A 23 -7.52 5.88 -7.76
N PRO A 24 -7.39 6.73 -6.74
CA PRO A 24 -7.19 6.29 -5.36
C PRO A 24 -8.36 5.47 -4.81
N ALA A 25 -9.59 5.73 -5.29
CA ALA A 25 -10.80 5.00 -4.91
C ALA A 25 -10.71 3.49 -5.22
N SER A 26 -9.90 3.09 -6.21
CA SER A 26 -9.69 1.69 -6.58
C SER A 26 -8.95 0.89 -5.50
N ALA A 27 -8.30 1.56 -4.54
CA ALA A 27 -7.65 0.93 -3.39
C ALA A 27 -8.48 0.99 -2.09
N GLU A 28 -9.66 1.62 -2.06
CA GLU A 28 -10.45 1.82 -0.83
C GLU A 28 -10.76 0.54 -0.05
N ARG A 29 -10.92 -0.57 -0.75
CA ARG A 29 -11.28 -1.89 -0.18
C ARG A 29 -10.12 -2.88 -0.19
N THR A 30 -8.90 -2.38 -0.42
CA THR A 30 -7.69 -3.17 -0.62
C THR A 30 -6.67 -2.74 0.41
N ALA A 31 -6.00 -3.69 1.05
CA ALA A 31 -4.94 -3.37 2.00
C ALA A 31 -3.74 -2.75 1.26
N VAL A 32 -3.18 -1.65 1.73
CA VAL A 32 -2.04 -0.99 1.06
C VAL A 32 -0.81 -1.02 1.96
N ALA A 33 0.28 -1.58 1.45
CA ALA A 33 1.58 -1.59 2.12
C ALA A 33 2.65 -0.86 1.30
N CYS A 34 3.54 -0.14 1.98
CA CYS A 34 4.64 0.60 1.35
C CYS A 34 5.99 0.11 1.87
N MET A 35 6.98 -0.04 0.99
CA MET A 35 8.32 -0.55 1.34
C MET A 35 9.09 0.35 2.32
N GLY A 36 8.72 1.62 2.44
CA GLY A 36 9.39 2.54 3.35
C GLY A 36 8.60 3.84 3.52
N ARG A 37 9.01 4.65 4.49
CA ARG A 37 8.36 5.92 4.85
C ARG A 37 8.19 6.87 3.68
N GLN A 38 9.23 7.03 2.85
CA GLN A 38 9.16 7.88 1.66
C GLN A 38 8.12 7.38 0.66
N CYS A 39 7.97 6.06 0.47
CA CYS A 39 6.93 5.51 -0.38
C CYS A 39 5.53 5.78 0.18
N ALA A 40 5.35 5.62 1.49
CA ALA A 40 4.09 5.87 2.17
C ALA A 40 3.66 7.34 2.10
N GLU A 41 4.60 8.28 2.28
CA GLU A 41 4.34 9.72 2.17
C GLU A 41 3.86 10.09 0.77
N GLU A 42 4.52 9.56 -0.27
CA GLU A 42 4.14 9.83 -1.66
C GLU A 42 2.80 9.16 -2.04
N ALA A 43 2.51 7.97 -1.51
CA ALA A 43 1.22 7.32 -1.65
C ALA A 43 0.10 8.16 -1.00
N GLY A 44 0.34 8.68 0.21
CA GLY A 44 -0.59 9.56 0.90
C GLY A 44 -0.86 10.86 0.14
N LYS A 45 0.17 11.51 -0.42
CA LYS A 45 0.01 12.68 -1.31
C LYS A 45 -0.81 12.35 -2.57
N ALA A 46 -0.78 11.11 -3.03
CA ALA A 46 -1.57 10.63 -4.16
C ALA A 46 -3.01 10.23 -3.77
N GLY A 47 -3.41 10.40 -2.50
CA GLY A 47 -4.74 10.09 -2.00
C GLY A 47 -4.95 8.62 -1.61
N LEU A 48 -3.88 7.82 -1.55
CA LEU A 48 -3.95 6.44 -1.09
C LEU A 48 -3.87 6.38 0.43
N ARG A 49 -4.77 5.62 1.06
CA ARG A 49 -4.62 5.21 2.45
C ARG A 49 -3.53 4.13 2.53
N VAL A 50 -2.56 4.30 3.41
CA VAL A 50 -1.52 3.30 3.67
C VAL A 50 -1.81 2.61 5.00
N ASP A 51 -1.90 1.29 4.97
CA ASP A 51 -2.24 0.46 6.14
C ASP A 51 -1.01 -0.06 6.88
N ALA A 52 0.10 -0.29 6.15
CA ALA A 52 1.35 -0.74 6.73
C ALA A 52 2.57 -0.16 5.99
N VAL A 53 3.67 -0.01 6.72
CA VAL A 53 4.95 0.51 6.19
C VAL A 53 6.07 -0.42 6.66
N ALA A 54 6.90 -0.87 5.73
CA ALA A 54 8.09 -1.68 5.98
C ALA A 54 9.35 -0.82 6.16
N ASP A 55 10.47 -1.46 6.50
CA ASP A 55 11.75 -0.80 6.80
C ASP A 55 12.74 -0.75 5.61
N GLY A 56 12.34 -1.20 4.42
CA GLY A 56 13.06 -0.97 3.16
C GLY A 56 13.38 -2.22 2.35
N SER A 57 13.17 -3.42 2.88
CA SER A 57 13.46 -4.67 2.16
C SER A 57 12.21 -5.39 1.66
N LEU A 58 12.39 -6.32 0.71
CA LEU A 58 11.30 -7.15 0.21
C LEU A 58 10.69 -8.07 1.28
N PRO A 59 11.47 -8.79 2.12
CA PRO A 59 10.89 -9.60 3.20
C PRO A 59 10.01 -8.78 4.15
N GLU A 60 10.47 -7.61 4.57
CA GLU A 60 9.70 -6.72 5.46
C GLU A 60 8.44 -6.18 4.77
N LEU A 61 8.48 -5.94 3.45
CA LEU A 61 7.28 -5.57 2.70
C LEU A 61 6.25 -6.70 2.68
N CYS A 62 6.68 -7.97 2.55
CA CYS A 62 5.77 -9.12 2.68
C CYS A 62 5.13 -9.17 4.06
N ASP A 63 5.90 -8.95 5.13
CA ASP A 63 5.36 -8.91 6.50
C ASP A 63 4.37 -7.74 6.69
N ALA A 64 4.68 -6.57 6.14
CA ALA A 64 3.78 -5.42 6.15
C ALA A 64 2.44 -5.71 5.43
N VAL A 65 2.47 -6.41 4.28
CA VAL A 65 1.25 -6.87 3.60
C VAL A 65 0.45 -7.83 4.47
N ALA A 66 1.11 -8.79 5.11
CA ALA A 66 0.44 -9.75 6.00
C ALA A 66 -0.23 -9.05 7.19
N LEU A 67 0.42 -8.03 7.76
CA LEU A 67 -0.16 -7.20 8.83
C LEU A 67 -1.36 -6.37 8.33
N ALA A 68 -1.26 -5.79 7.14
CA ALA A 68 -2.31 -4.96 6.55
C ALA A 68 -3.59 -5.76 6.22
N LEU A 69 -3.43 -7.02 5.80
CA LEU A 69 -4.54 -7.95 5.53
C LEU A 69 -5.28 -8.40 6.79
N HIS A 70 -4.59 -8.39 7.94
CA HIS A 70 -5.15 -8.80 9.23
C HIS A 70 -5.15 -7.62 10.21
N PRO A 71 -6.01 -6.61 10.02
CA PRO A 71 -6.13 -5.55 11.00
C PRO A 71 -6.50 -6.18 12.35
N ARG A 72 -5.66 -5.94 13.37
CA ARG A 72 -5.94 -6.34 14.75
C ARG A 72 -7.35 -5.89 15.08
N LYS A 73 -8.23 -6.83 15.46
CA LYS A 73 -9.51 -6.52 16.10
C LYS A 73 -9.19 -5.68 17.34
N GLY A 74 -9.35 -4.36 17.22
CA GLY A 74 -9.37 -3.40 18.31
C GLY A 74 -10.80 -2.96 18.53
#